data_AF-A0A2L0LQB6-F1
#
_entry.id   AF-A0A2L0LQB6-F1
#
_cell.length_a   1.000
_cell.length_b   1.000
_cell.length_c   1.000
_cell.angle_alpha   90.00
_cell.angle_beta   90.00
_cell.angle_gamma   90.00
#
_symmetry.space_group_name_H-M   'P 1'
#
loop_
_entity.id
_entity.type
_entity.pdbx_description
1 polymer ?
#
loop_
_entity_poly.entity_id
_entity_poly.type
_entity_poly.pdbx_seq_one_letter_code
_entity_poly.pdbx_strand_id
1 'polypeptide(L)'
;MITKDRTRYPLVAFFATTLTALLSTATQAAPAYQIDTLPIDITKPGTYKLSKSLSATGNAIQILSDDVEIDLAGYSITGPADDKVETLGIYSFGNNHGGCRS
;
A
#
# COMPACT_ATOMS: atom_id res chain seq x y z
N MET A 1 -42.39 36.38 -51.48
CA MET A 1 -43.44 36.79 -50.53
C MET A 1 -44.23 35.55 -50.13
N ILE A 2 -43.95 35.03 -48.92
CA ILE A 2 -44.75 34.19 -47.99
C ILE A 2 -45.29 32.80 -48.45
N THR A 3 -44.97 31.78 -47.63
CA THR A 3 -45.72 30.52 -47.29
C THR A 3 -45.09 29.23 -47.85
N LYS A 4 -44.92 28.09 -47.15
CA LYS A 4 -44.93 27.64 -45.74
C LYS A 4 -44.49 26.16 -45.76
N ASP A 5 -43.77 25.77 -44.73
CA ASP A 5 -43.31 24.43 -44.35
C ASP A 5 -44.18 23.23 -44.80
N ARG A 6 -43.52 22.13 -45.22
CA ARG A 6 -43.96 20.75 -44.94
C ARG A 6 -42.87 19.70 -45.22
N THR A 7 -42.20 19.31 -44.14
CA THR A 7 -42.01 17.90 -43.70
C THR A 7 -41.48 16.86 -44.70
N ARG A 8 -40.18 16.52 -44.62
CA ARG A 8 -39.68 15.12 -44.72
C ARG A 8 -38.32 14.91 -44.06
N TYR A 9 -38.27 14.69 -42.74
CA TYR A 9 -37.24 13.83 -42.12
C TYR A 9 -37.82 13.19 -40.84
N PRO A 10 -38.48 12.02 -40.91
CA PRO A 10 -38.58 11.15 -39.75
C PRO A 10 -37.30 10.32 -39.65
N LEU A 11 -36.83 10.08 -38.41
CA LEU A 11 -35.69 9.20 -38.09
C LEU A 11 -34.36 9.82 -38.55
N VAL A 12 -33.54 10.44 -37.70
CA VAL A 12 -32.73 9.73 -36.71
C VAL A 12 -32.61 10.63 -35.49
N ALA A 13 -33.20 10.16 -34.40
CA ALA A 13 -33.08 10.75 -33.09
C ALA A 13 -31.60 10.89 -32.68
N PHE A 14 -31.31 11.99 -32.01
CA PHE A 14 -30.17 12.23 -31.15
C PHE A 14 -29.69 10.95 -30.44
N PHE A 15 -28.68 10.26 -31.00
CA PHE A 15 -27.97 9.23 -30.26
C PHE A 15 -26.94 9.93 -29.38
N ALA A 16 -27.40 10.31 -28.19
CA ALA A 16 -26.56 10.76 -27.09
C ALA A 16 -25.51 9.69 -26.81
N THR A 17 -24.29 9.88 -27.29
CA THR A 17 -23.13 9.12 -26.85
C THR A 17 -22.79 9.57 -25.43
N THR A 18 -23.48 9.00 -24.44
CA THR A 18 -23.06 9.09 -23.05
C THR A 18 -21.75 8.33 -22.92
N LEU A 19 -20.65 9.05 -23.00
CA LEU A 19 -19.32 8.57 -22.65
C LEU A 19 -19.36 8.17 -21.17
N THR A 20 -19.54 6.89 -20.90
CA THR A 20 -19.47 6.35 -19.54
C THR A 20 -18.02 6.44 -19.08
N ALA A 21 -17.69 7.46 -18.29
CA ALA A 21 -16.39 7.56 -17.64
C ALA A 21 -16.24 6.36 -16.69
N LEU A 22 -15.30 5.46 -17.01
CA LEU A 22 -14.88 4.40 -16.11
C LEU A 22 -14.06 5.07 -15.00
N LEU A 23 -14.65 5.24 -13.82
CA LEU A 23 -13.92 5.74 -12.65
C LEU A 23 -12.96 4.65 -12.17
N SER A 24 -11.71 4.72 -12.59
CA SER A 24 -10.62 3.98 -11.94
C SER A 24 -10.42 4.57 -10.55
N THR A 25 -10.87 3.89 -9.50
CA THR A 25 -10.45 4.23 -8.14
C THR A 25 -8.98 3.84 -8.01
N ALA A 26 -8.08 4.79 -8.22
CA ALA A 26 -6.70 4.63 -7.79
C ALA A 26 -6.74 4.43 -6.27
N THR A 27 -6.51 3.21 -5.80
CA THR A 27 -6.30 2.94 -4.38
C THR A 27 -5.05 3.71 -3.97
N GLN A 28 -5.27 4.87 -3.33
CA GLN A 28 -4.18 5.69 -2.83
C GLN A 28 -3.43 4.86 -1.78
N ALA A 29 -2.18 4.54 -2.06
CA ALA A 29 -1.30 3.87 -1.10
C ALA A 29 -1.30 4.71 0.18
N ALA A 30 -1.60 4.06 1.32
CA ALA A 30 -1.53 4.71 2.60
C ALA A 30 -0.12 5.31 2.80
N PRO A 31 0.00 6.49 3.44
CA PRO A 31 1.30 7.10 3.68
C PRO A 31 2.16 6.14 4.51
N ALA A 32 3.27 5.68 3.92
CA ALA A 32 4.19 4.76 4.58
C ALA A 32 5.31 5.53 5.29
N TYR A 33 5.56 5.17 6.56
CA TYR A 33 6.66 5.71 7.34
C TYR A 33 8.01 5.18 6.83
N GLN A 34 8.98 6.06 6.61
CA GLN A 34 10.29 5.65 6.08
C GLN A 34 11.21 5.17 7.20
N ILE A 35 11.82 4.00 7.00
CA ILE A 35 12.85 3.43 7.86
C ILE A 35 14.21 3.69 7.20
N ASP A 36 14.95 4.64 7.78
CA ASP A 36 16.25 5.10 7.25
C ASP A 36 17.42 4.77 8.18
N THR A 37 17.12 4.22 9.36
CA THR A 37 18.08 3.92 10.45
C THR A 37 17.61 2.70 11.23
N LEU A 38 18.55 1.98 11.86
CA LEU A 38 18.29 0.89 12.82
C LEU A 38 19.15 1.11 14.07
N PRO A 39 18.72 0.65 15.26
CA PRO A 39 17.46 -0.05 15.55
C PRO A 39 16.24 0.89 15.68
N ILE A 40 15.02 0.37 15.50
CA ILE A 40 13.77 1.12 15.72
C ILE A 40 12.70 0.31 16.49
N ASP A 41 11.87 1.03 17.24
CA ASP A 41 10.66 0.51 17.89
C ASP A 41 9.41 1.03 17.17
N ILE A 42 8.61 0.12 16.62
CA ILE A 42 7.33 0.42 16.00
C ILE A 42 6.24 0.30 17.06
N THR A 43 5.73 1.44 17.52
CA THR A 43 4.72 1.54 18.58
C THR A 43 3.35 2.00 18.07
N LYS A 44 3.20 2.15 16.75
CA LYS A 44 1.96 2.60 16.11
C LYS A 44 1.63 1.70 14.92
N PRO A 45 0.33 1.37 14.71
CA PRO A 45 -0.12 0.67 13.52
C PRO A 45 0.17 1.50 12.26
N GLY A 46 0.41 0.81 11.15
CA GLY A 46 0.64 1.45 9.86
C GLY A 46 1.65 0.72 8.97
N THR A 47 1.88 1.29 7.79
CA THR A 47 2.84 0.77 6.82
C THR A 47 4.19 1.47 7.00
N TYR A 48 5.26 0.69 7.05
CA TYR A 48 6.64 1.12 7.18
C TYR A 48 7.44 0.63 5.98
N LYS A 49 8.23 1.50 5.36
CA LYS A 49 9.03 1.19 4.17
C LYS A 49 10.50 1.48 4.37
N LEU A 50 11.37 0.57 3.95
CA LEU A 50 12.79 0.86 3.88
C LEU A 50 13.07 1.83 2.74
N SER A 51 13.94 2.80 3.00
CA SER A 51 14.46 3.71 1.96
C SER A 51 15.83 3.31 1.42
N LYS A 52 16.54 2.41 2.11
CA LYS A 52 17.87 1.92 1.76
C LYS A 52 18.18 0.62 2.48
N SER A 53 19.23 -0.08 2.05
CA SER A 53 19.78 -1.21 2.80
C SER A 53 20.41 -0.72 4.10
N LEU A 54 20.11 -1.42 5.19
CA LEU A 54 20.54 -1.07 6.55
C LEU A 54 21.25 -2.26 7.20
N SER A 55 22.20 -1.97 8.08
CA SER A 55 22.85 -2.99 8.90
C SER A 55 22.53 -2.72 10.36
N ALA A 56 22.10 -3.76 11.07
CA ALA A 56 21.93 -3.73 12.52
C ALA A 56 23.10 -4.48 13.18
N THR A 57 23.39 -4.12 14.42
CA THR A 57 24.34 -4.82 15.30
C THR A 57 23.65 -5.70 16.34
N GLY A 58 22.32 -5.81 16.28
CA GLY A 58 21.44 -6.56 17.18
C GLY A 58 20.02 -6.60 16.62
N ASN A 59 19.00 -6.56 17.49
CA ASN A 59 17.59 -6.49 17.05
C ASN A 59 17.35 -5.25 16.16
N ALA A 60 16.97 -5.47 14.91
CA ALA A 60 16.83 -4.41 13.92
C ALA A 60 15.53 -3.62 14.10
N ILE A 61 14.40 -4.31 14.09
CA ILE A 61 13.07 -3.71 14.20
C ILE A 61 12.29 -4.48 15.26
N GLN A 62 11.83 -3.76 16.28
CA GLN A 62 10.96 -4.29 17.31
C GLN A 62 9.54 -3.77 17.09
N ILE A 63 8.60 -4.68 16.86
CA ILE A 63 7.18 -4.33 16.67
C ILE A 63 6.44 -4.51 18.00
N LEU A 64 5.91 -3.39 18.52
CA LEU A 64 5.19 -3.25 19.79
C LEU A 64 3.73 -2.80 19.60
N SER A 65 3.24 -2.82 18.36
CA SER A 65 1.86 -2.47 18.01
C SER A 65 1.27 -3.48 17.04
N ASP A 66 -0.05 -3.60 17.07
CA ASP A 66 -0.81 -4.39 16.10
C ASP A 66 -0.91 -3.66 14.74
N ASP A 67 -1.37 -4.36 13.70
CA ASP A 67 -1.61 -3.83 12.35
C ASP A 67 -0.41 -3.09 11.73
N VAL A 68 0.76 -3.73 11.77
CA VAL A 68 2.00 -3.22 11.16
C VAL A 68 2.33 -3.99 9.88
N GLU A 69 2.52 -3.25 8.80
CA GLU A 69 3.04 -3.76 7.54
C GLU A 69 4.46 -3.21 7.33
N ILE A 70 5.44 -4.08 7.09
CA ILE A 70 6.81 -3.68 6.75
C ILE A 70 7.09 -4.10 5.32
N ASP A 71 7.35 -3.12 4.46
CA ASP A 71 7.78 -3.32 3.07
C ASP A 71 9.26 -2.95 2.91
N LEU A 72 10.07 -3.94 2.56
CA LEU A 72 11.51 -3.75 2.37
C LEU A 72 11.84 -2.97 1.10
N ALA A 73 10.88 -2.76 0.20
CA ALA A 73 11.00 -2.00 -1.04
C ALA A 73 12.20 -2.41 -1.93
N GLY A 74 12.62 -3.68 -1.84
CA GLY A 74 13.80 -4.22 -2.56
C GLY A 74 15.14 -4.01 -1.86
N TYR A 75 15.15 -3.44 -0.64
CA TYR A 75 16.33 -3.27 0.19
C TYR A 75 16.52 -4.43 1.17
N SER A 76 17.68 -4.46 1.84
CA SER A 76 18.07 -5.51 2.77
C SER A 76 18.32 -4.97 4.18
N ILE A 77 17.96 -5.76 5.18
CA ILE A 77 18.42 -5.58 6.56
C ILE A 77 19.47 -6.65 6.83
N THR A 78 20.70 -6.24 7.16
CA THR A 78 21.80 -7.15 7.48
C THR A 78 22.04 -7.12 8.99
N GLY A 79 21.81 -8.25 9.67
CA GLY A 79 22.17 -8.42 11.08
C GLY A 79 23.64 -8.83 11.26
N PRO A 80 24.16 -8.78 12.51
CA PRO A 80 25.49 -9.31 12.81
C PRO A 80 25.55 -10.82 12.57
N ALA A 81 26.65 -11.30 11.98
CA ALA A 81 26.90 -12.74 11.76
C ALA A 81 27.52 -13.39 13.00
N ASP A 82 26.94 -13.15 14.18
CA ASP A 82 27.43 -13.72 15.44
C ASP A 82 26.51 -14.88 15.86
N ASP A 83 27.11 -16.03 16.17
CA ASP A 83 26.44 -17.27 16.54
C ASP A 83 25.62 -17.17 17.85
N LYS A 84 25.72 -16.04 18.56
CA LYS A 84 25.02 -15.76 19.82
C LYS A 84 23.77 -14.89 19.69
N VAL A 85 23.30 -14.60 18.49
CA VAL A 85 22.20 -13.66 18.28
C VAL A 85 20.89 -14.42 18.14
N GLU A 86 20.08 -14.41 19.22
CA GLU A 86 18.81 -15.12 19.27
C GLU A 86 17.74 -14.56 18.30
N THR A 87 17.96 -13.37 17.72
CA THR A 87 17.06 -12.78 16.73
C THR A 87 17.79 -11.86 15.74
N LEU A 88 17.75 -12.20 14.45
CA LEU A 88 18.50 -11.55 13.38
C LEU A 88 17.63 -10.79 12.36
N GLY A 89 16.37 -10.47 12.72
CA GLY A 89 15.41 -9.94 11.76
C GLY A 89 14.27 -9.13 12.38
N ILE A 90 13.04 -9.48 12.02
CA ILE A 90 11.82 -8.83 12.49
C ILE A 90 11.31 -9.57 13.70
N TYR A 91 11.20 -8.88 14.83
CA TYR A 91 10.64 -9.45 16.06
C TYR A 91 9.33 -8.78 16.40
N SER A 92 8.26 -9.58 16.46
CA SER A 92 6.90 -9.13 16.75
C SER A 92 6.45 -9.66 18.11
N PHE A 93 5.96 -8.76 18.96
CA PHE A 93 5.26 -9.10 20.19
C PHE A 93 3.85 -8.51 20.14
N GLY A 94 2.83 -9.37 20.13
CA GLY A 94 1.43 -8.96 20.09
C GLY A 94 0.48 -10.15 20.11
N ASN A 95 -0.77 -9.94 20.53
CA ASN A 95 -1.76 -11.01 20.70
C ASN A 95 -2.22 -11.53 19.33
N ASN A 96 -1.53 -12.58 18.86
CA ASN A 96 -1.79 -13.30 17.62
C ASN A 96 -3.25 -13.79 17.49
N HIS A 97 -4.14 -13.06 16.82
CA HIS A 97 -5.33 -13.65 16.21
C HIS A 97 -5.02 -14.11 14.78
N GLY A 98 -4.07 -15.04 14.65
CA GLY A 98 -3.75 -15.72 13.39
C GLY A 98 -4.59 -16.99 13.22
N GLY A 99 -5.71 -16.89 12.51
CA GLY A 99 -6.54 -18.05 12.17
C GLY A 99 -6.00 -18.80 10.97
N CYS A 100 -5.46 -19.99 11.17
CA CYS A 100 -5.21 -20.96 10.09
C CYS A 100 -6.54 -21.66 9.76
N ARG A 101 -7.13 -21.38 8.60
CA ARG A 101 -8.19 -22.23 8.04
C ARG A 101 -7.53 -23.36 7.25
N SER A 102 -7.72 -24.61 7.71
CA SER A 102 -7.44 -25.83 6.94
C SER A 102 -8.33 -25.94 5.70
#